data_AF-A0A2V2ZH29-F1
#
_entry.id   AF-A0A2V2ZH29-F1
#
_cell.length_a   1.000
_cell.length_b   1.000
_cell.length_c   1.000
_cell.angle_alpha   90.00
_cell.angle_beta   90.00
_cell.angle_gamma   90.00
#
_symmetry.space_group_name_H-M   'P 1'
#
loop_
_entity.id
_entity.type
_entity.pdbx_description
1 polymer ?
#
loop_
_entity_poly.entity_id
_entity_poly.type
_entity_poly.pdbx_seq_one_letter_code
_entity_poly.pdbx_strand_id
1 'polypeptide(L)'
;MKRIISIVILSGLCTAGCIGDSPYDPQAKCGTPTNLMFEKTNNRISWSFISMGEGYYEVQYGEQGFSLGKGTTVVTNKNFYNLPLYKDNKYDLYVRKNCGTANGRSHWAGPVTVLAGITTTCVKPEYATYSKTTSSVNSSVFDATVTWENDGVSAYETV
;
A
#
# COMPACT_ATOMS: atom_id res chain seq x y z
N MET A 1 49.32 3.64 -68.62
CA MET A 1 50.44 3.00 -67.92
C MET A 1 50.56 3.59 -66.51
N LYS A 2 50.83 2.74 -65.50
CA LYS A 2 50.88 2.96 -64.02
C LYS A 2 49.49 2.90 -63.34
N ARG A 3 49.02 1.76 -62.81
CA ARG A 3 49.39 0.89 -61.65
C ARG A 3 48.88 1.40 -60.27
N ILE A 4 47.84 0.70 -59.76
CA ILE A 4 47.59 0.16 -58.39
C ILE A 4 47.49 1.23 -57.26
N ILE A 5 46.42 1.31 -56.46
CA ILE A 5 46.24 0.57 -55.19
C ILE A 5 44.74 0.42 -54.83
N SER A 6 44.37 -0.81 -54.51
CA SER A 6 43.12 -1.26 -53.92
C SER A 6 42.96 -0.78 -52.47
N ILE A 7 41.80 -0.22 -52.13
CA ILE A 7 41.26 -0.32 -50.77
C ILE A 7 39.82 -0.83 -50.92
N VAL A 8 39.68 -2.14 -50.76
CA VAL A 8 38.41 -2.83 -50.58
C VAL A 8 37.99 -2.54 -49.14
N ILE A 9 37.01 -1.65 -48.94
CA ILE A 9 36.37 -1.51 -47.63
C ILE A 9 35.32 -2.61 -47.54
N LEU A 10 35.78 -3.77 -47.06
CA LEU A 10 34.98 -4.86 -46.58
C LEU A 10 34.48 -4.49 -45.18
N SER A 11 33.25 -4.01 -45.08
CA SER A 11 32.48 -4.09 -43.84
C SER A 11 31.09 -4.64 -44.15
N GLY A 12 31.10 -5.90 -44.60
CA GLY A 12 29.98 -6.80 -44.38
C GLY A 12 30.18 -7.54 -43.04
N LEU A 13 29.05 -7.95 -42.45
CA LEU A 13 28.78 -8.74 -41.24
C LEU A 13 28.32 -7.90 -40.04
N CYS A 14 27.19 -8.17 -39.36
CA CYS A 14 26.30 -9.33 -39.35
C CYS A 14 24.84 -8.90 -39.18
N THR A 15 23.94 -9.58 -39.89
CA THR A 15 22.53 -9.71 -39.50
C THR A 15 22.38 -10.59 -38.26
N ALA A 16 21.29 -10.36 -37.53
CA ALA A 16 20.63 -11.23 -36.56
C ALA A 16 21.24 -11.37 -35.15
N GLY A 17 20.39 -11.14 -34.15
CA GLY A 17 20.29 -12.02 -32.98
C GLY A 17 21.10 -11.64 -31.75
N CYS A 18 20.44 -10.94 -30.83
CA CYS A 18 20.51 -11.02 -29.36
C CYS A 18 21.79 -11.54 -28.71
N ILE A 19 22.57 -10.70 -28.00
CA ILE A 19 23.15 -11.02 -26.66
C ILE A 19 23.43 -9.72 -25.90
N GLY A 20 22.80 -9.55 -24.73
CA GLY A 20 23.06 -8.41 -23.84
C GLY A 20 21.96 -8.16 -22.82
N ASP A 21 21.51 -9.21 -22.14
CA ASP A 21 20.69 -9.11 -20.92
C ASP A 21 21.42 -8.25 -19.88
N SER A 22 20.93 -7.03 -19.61
CA SER A 22 21.29 -6.27 -18.41
C SER A 22 20.06 -5.55 -17.87
N PRO A 23 19.80 -5.63 -16.55
CA PRO A 23 18.47 -5.67 -15.94
C PRO A 23 17.95 -4.30 -15.52
N TYR A 24 18.31 -3.25 -16.25
CA TYR A 24 17.82 -1.91 -15.94
C TYR A 24 16.57 -1.61 -16.75
N ASP A 25 15.45 -1.95 -16.15
CA ASP A 25 14.23 -1.18 -16.36
C ASP A 25 14.57 0.30 -16.10
N PRO A 26 14.43 1.22 -17.07
CA PRO A 26 14.63 2.65 -16.85
C PRO A 26 13.66 3.25 -15.81
N GLN A 27 12.72 2.46 -15.28
CA GLN A 27 11.49 2.92 -14.65
C GLN A 27 11.44 2.91 -13.11
N ALA A 28 12.51 2.65 -12.35
CA ALA A 28 12.50 2.95 -10.92
C ALA A 28 13.87 3.28 -10.33
N LYS A 29 14.26 4.57 -10.37
CA LYS A 29 15.32 5.11 -9.49
C LYS A 29 14.91 5.11 -8.02
N CYS A 30 13.63 4.92 -7.75
CA CYS A 30 13.08 4.83 -6.42
C CYS A 30 13.43 3.47 -5.80
N GLY A 31 14.26 3.48 -4.76
CA GLY A 31 14.63 2.26 -4.04
C GLY A 31 13.40 1.51 -3.52
N THR A 32 13.51 0.19 -3.36
CA THR A 32 12.45 -0.62 -2.76
C THR A 32 12.63 -0.67 -1.23
N PRO A 33 11.56 -0.52 -0.42
CA PRO A 33 11.62 -0.73 1.03
C PRO A 33 12.18 -2.11 1.40
N THR A 34 12.91 -2.19 2.50
CA THR A 34 13.54 -3.42 3.00
C THR A 34 13.22 -3.65 4.47
N ASN A 35 13.58 -4.82 5.02
CA ASN A 35 13.39 -5.15 6.44
C ASN A 35 11.95 -4.90 6.92
N LEU A 36 10.96 -5.42 6.18
CA LEU A 36 9.57 -5.30 6.59
C LEU A 36 9.34 -6.13 7.86
N MET A 37 8.83 -5.49 8.90
CA MET A 37 8.57 -6.11 10.20
C MET A 37 7.12 -5.86 10.60
N PHE A 38 6.48 -6.88 11.18
CA PHE A 38 5.11 -6.77 11.70
C PHE A 38 5.08 -6.96 13.22
N GLU A 39 4.48 -6.00 13.91
CA GLU A 39 4.24 -6.00 15.35
C GLU A 39 2.77 -6.33 15.62
N LYS A 40 2.51 -7.47 16.26
CA LYS A 40 1.15 -7.98 16.48
C LYS A 40 0.34 -7.16 17.48
N THR A 41 0.99 -6.54 18.46
CA THR A 41 0.33 -5.85 19.59
C THR A 41 -0.55 -4.69 19.16
N ASN A 42 -0.25 -4.06 18.02
CA ASN A 42 -0.91 -2.86 17.51
C ASN A 42 -1.14 -2.93 15.98
N ASN A 43 -1.07 -4.14 15.41
CA ASN A 43 -1.12 -4.41 13.97
C ASN A 43 -0.25 -3.44 13.14
N ARG A 44 1.00 -3.20 13.57
CA ARG A 44 1.89 -2.24 12.91
C ARG A 44 2.84 -2.94 11.96
N ILE A 45 2.90 -2.46 10.72
CA ILE A 45 3.96 -2.78 9.78
C ILE A 45 4.99 -1.64 9.77
N SER A 46 6.27 -1.97 9.79
CA SER A 46 7.39 -1.03 9.66
C SER A 46 8.40 -1.54 8.63
N TRP A 47 9.22 -0.63 8.11
CA TRP A 47 10.25 -0.95 7.12
C TRP A 47 11.44 -0.01 7.22
N SER A 48 12.54 -0.43 6.62
CA SER A 48 13.72 0.38 6.37
C SER A 48 13.70 0.94 4.95
N PHE A 49 14.25 2.13 4.78
CA PHE A 49 14.41 2.75 3.48
C PHE A 49 15.65 3.63 3.44
N ILE A 50 16.46 3.49 2.40
CA ILE A 50 17.59 4.39 2.16
C ILE A 50 17.06 5.55 1.32
N SER A 51 17.05 6.75 1.92
CA SER A 51 16.43 7.94 1.32
C SER A 51 17.05 8.28 -0.04
N MET A 52 16.23 8.18 -1.08
CA MET A 52 16.50 8.75 -2.40
C MET A 52 15.27 9.56 -2.82
N GLY A 53 15.30 10.86 -2.53
CA GLY A 53 14.22 11.80 -2.86
C GLY A 53 13.10 11.89 -1.82
N GLU A 54 12.33 12.97 -1.93
CA GLU A 54 11.12 13.20 -1.15
C GLU A 54 9.94 12.35 -1.67
N GLY A 55 8.94 12.14 -0.82
CA GLY A 55 7.71 11.46 -1.19
C GLY A 55 7.12 10.60 -0.08
N TYR A 56 6.15 9.77 -0.42
CA TYR A 56 5.38 8.95 0.52
C TYR A 56 5.54 7.45 0.24
N TYR A 57 5.07 6.64 1.16
CA TYR A 57 4.94 5.20 0.98
C TYR A 57 3.49 4.86 0.71
N GLU A 58 3.28 3.89 -0.18
CA GLU A 58 2.00 3.24 -0.40
C GLU A 58 2.09 1.87 0.30
N VAL A 59 1.15 1.59 1.19
CA VAL A 59 0.98 0.28 1.82
C VAL A 59 -0.27 -0.33 1.24
N GLN A 60 -0.17 -1.57 0.76
CA GLN A 60 -1.32 -2.32 0.28
C GLN A 60 -1.48 -3.60 1.09
N TYR A 61 -2.69 -3.83 1.58
CA TYR A 61 -3.02 -4.99 2.40
C TYR A 61 -4.36 -5.60 1.97
N GLY A 62 -4.50 -6.90 2.18
CA GLY A 62 -5.71 -7.65 1.88
C GLY A 62 -5.62 -9.06 2.47
N GLU A 63 -6.67 -9.84 2.33
CA GLU A 63 -6.66 -11.25 2.72
C GLU A 63 -5.47 -11.98 2.08
N GLN A 64 -4.94 -12.99 2.77
CA GLN A 64 -3.83 -13.78 2.26
C GLN A 64 -4.09 -14.26 0.82
N GLY A 65 -3.12 -14.04 -0.07
CA GLY A 65 -3.19 -14.43 -1.47
C GLY A 65 -3.88 -13.42 -2.39
N PHE A 66 -4.28 -12.24 -1.90
CA PHE A 66 -4.86 -11.21 -2.76
C PHE A 66 -3.89 -10.78 -3.86
N SER A 67 -4.41 -10.43 -5.04
CA SER A 67 -3.60 -9.89 -6.14
C SER A 67 -3.29 -8.40 -5.90
N LEU A 68 -2.03 -8.00 -6.08
CA LEU A 68 -1.64 -6.58 -6.02
C LEU A 68 -2.54 -5.72 -6.94
N GLY A 69 -3.01 -4.59 -6.41
CA GLY A 69 -4.00 -3.72 -7.05
C GLY A 69 -5.46 -4.04 -6.69
N LYS A 70 -5.74 -5.17 -6.04
CA LYS A 70 -7.07 -5.55 -5.53
C LYS A 70 -7.23 -5.39 -4.01
N GLY A 71 -6.12 -5.22 -3.29
CA GLY A 71 -6.14 -4.94 -1.86
C GLY A 71 -6.47 -3.48 -1.55
N THR A 72 -6.63 -3.18 -0.26
CA THR A 72 -6.82 -1.82 0.25
C THR A 72 -5.48 -1.09 0.25
N THR A 73 -5.45 0.12 -0.31
CA THR A 73 -4.24 0.93 -0.39
C THR A 73 -4.35 2.14 0.52
N VAL A 74 -3.31 2.38 1.31
CA VAL A 74 -3.17 3.55 2.19
C VAL A 74 -1.83 4.23 1.95
N VAL A 75 -1.75 5.52 2.30
CA VAL A 75 -0.55 6.32 2.11
C VAL A 75 -0.02 6.82 3.46
N THR A 76 1.30 6.88 3.59
CA THR A 76 1.96 7.44 4.80
C THR A 76 3.30 8.06 4.44
N ASN A 77 3.66 9.12 5.15
CA ASN A 77 5.00 9.73 5.07
C ASN A 77 5.98 9.13 6.09
N LYS A 78 5.50 8.26 6.98
CA LYS A 78 6.30 7.57 7.99
C LYS A 78 6.81 6.23 7.43
N ASN A 79 7.85 5.68 8.06
CA ASN A 79 8.37 4.34 7.77
C ASN A 79 7.60 3.22 8.50
N PHE A 80 6.37 3.50 8.92
CA PHE A 80 5.47 2.55 9.54
C PHE A 80 4.01 2.94 9.31
N TYR A 81 3.11 1.98 9.50
CA TYR A 81 1.67 2.17 9.48
C TYR A 81 0.95 1.19 10.42
N ASN A 82 -0.06 1.65 11.15
CA ASN A 82 -0.95 0.82 11.96
C ASN A 82 -2.14 0.41 11.11
N LEU A 83 -2.24 -0.89 10.80
CA LEU A 83 -3.25 -1.44 9.91
C LEU A 83 -4.56 -1.68 10.66
N PRO A 84 -5.73 -1.37 10.06
CA PRO A 84 -7.03 -1.73 10.60
C PRO A 84 -7.36 -3.18 10.21
N LEU A 85 -6.86 -4.15 10.96
CA LEU A 85 -7.08 -5.59 10.70
C LEU A 85 -8.08 -6.16 11.69
N TYR A 86 -8.78 -7.22 11.29
CA TYR A 86 -9.62 -8.02 12.19
C TYR A 86 -8.79 -9.18 12.76
N LYS A 87 -8.94 -9.46 14.07
CA LYS A 87 -8.25 -10.59 14.72
C LYS A 87 -8.55 -11.93 14.03
N ASP A 88 -7.63 -12.88 14.18
CA ASP A 88 -7.73 -14.26 13.69
C ASP A 88 -7.82 -14.43 12.15
N ASN A 89 -7.69 -13.33 11.40
CA ASN A 89 -7.60 -13.35 9.93
C ASN A 89 -6.15 -13.27 9.44
N LYS A 90 -5.87 -13.91 8.31
CA LYS A 90 -4.57 -13.85 7.63
C LYS A 90 -4.57 -12.77 6.56
N TYR A 91 -3.51 -11.97 6.53
CA TYR A 91 -3.33 -10.88 5.58
C TYR A 91 -1.97 -10.98 4.90
N ASP A 92 -1.92 -10.56 3.64
CA ASP A 92 -0.66 -10.23 2.97
C ASP A 92 -0.49 -8.72 2.97
N LEU A 93 0.73 -8.27 3.27
CA LEU A 93 1.06 -6.85 3.39
C LEU A 93 2.21 -6.52 2.43
N TYR A 94 2.06 -5.43 1.68
CA TYR A 94 3.05 -4.93 0.74
C TYR A 94 3.31 -3.45 0.98
N VAL A 95 4.54 -3.01 0.73
CA VAL A 95 4.93 -1.60 0.84
C VAL A 95 5.75 -1.21 -0.38
N ARG A 96 5.49 -0.04 -0.97
CA ARG A 96 6.39 0.58 -1.95
C ARG A 96 6.60 2.06 -1.66
N LYS A 97 7.71 2.61 -2.14
CA LYS A 97 7.98 4.04 -2.10
C LYS A 97 7.47 4.70 -3.39
N ASN A 98 6.87 5.88 -3.25
CA ASN A 98 6.69 6.82 -4.35
C ASN A 98 7.70 7.97 -4.16
N CYS A 99 8.65 8.10 -5.10
CA CYS A 99 9.69 9.12 -5.07
C CYS A 99 9.39 10.31 -5.99
N GLY A 100 8.12 10.48 -6.39
CA GLY A 100 7.67 11.56 -7.27
C GLY A 100 7.81 11.26 -8.76
N THR A 101 7.46 12.24 -9.59
CA THR A 101 7.41 12.08 -11.05
C THR A 101 8.78 11.84 -11.69
N ALA A 102 9.85 12.41 -11.11
CA ALA A 102 11.20 12.27 -11.65
C ALA A 102 11.83 10.89 -11.40
N ASN A 103 11.51 10.26 -10.27
CA ASN A 103 12.12 8.99 -9.84
C ASN A 103 11.16 7.81 -9.84
N GLY A 104 9.86 8.07 -10.06
CA GLY A 104 8.81 7.07 -10.16
C GLY A 104 8.47 6.41 -8.83
N ARG A 105 7.90 5.21 -8.94
CA ARG A 105 7.58 4.34 -7.82
C ARG A 105 8.54 3.17 -7.79
N SER A 106 8.86 2.68 -6.60
CA SER A 106 9.64 1.45 -6.45
C SER A 106 8.80 0.23 -6.80
N HIS A 107 9.46 -0.93 -6.92
CA HIS A 107 8.76 -2.21 -6.82
C HIS A 107 8.09 -2.35 -5.44
N TRP A 108 7.10 -3.24 -5.36
CA TRP A 108 6.49 -3.62 -4.08
C TRP A 108 7.44 -4.53 -3.29
N ALA A 109 7.70 -4.18 -2.05
CA ALA A 109 8.30 -5.07 -1.06
C ALA A 109 7.20 -5.90 -0.41
N GLY A 110 7.42 -7.21 -0.25
CA GLY A 110 6.45 -8.15 0.30
C GLY A 110 6.18 -9.34 -0.64
N PRO A 111 5.19 -10.19 -0.32
CA PRO A 111 4.30 -10.04 0.84
C PRO A 111 5.01 -10.30 2.17
N VAL A 112 4.54 -9.62 3.21
CA VAL A 112 4.63 -10.14 4.59
C VAL A 112 3.28 -10.74 4.93
N THR A 113 3.21 -12.06 5.03
CA THR A 113 2.00 -12.77 5.47
C THR A 113 1.93 -12.80 6.99
N VAL A 114 0.81 -12.34 7.55
CA VAL A 114 0.62 -12.23 9.01
C VAL A 114 -0.71 -12.81 9.44
N LEU A 115 -0.77 -13.31 10.67
CA LEU A 115 -2.03 -13.57 11.38
C LEU A 115 -2.24 -12.42 12.36
N ALA A 116 -3.33 -11.68 12.21
CA ALA A 116 -3.66 -10.55 13.08
C ALA A 116 -4.03 -11.04 14.48
N GLY A 117 -3.36 -10.50 15.50
CA GLY A 117 -3.57 -10.90 16.90
C GLY A 117 -4.67 -10.12 17.61
N ILE A 118 -5.02 -8.94 17.10
CA ILE A 118 -6.06 -8.05 17.66
C ILE A 118 -6.87 -7.42 16.53
N THR A 119 -8.06 -6.90 16.87
CA THR A 119 -8.87 -6.07 15.96
C THR A 119 -8.53 -4.60 16.17
N THR A 120 -8.18 -3.89 15.10
CA THR A 120 -7.84 -2.45 15.10
C THR A 120 -8.69 -1.63 14.13
N THR A 121 -9.62 -2.27 13.42
CA THR A 121 -10.63 -1.60 12.61
C THR A 121 -11.59 -0.81 13.50
N CYS A 122 -12.05 0.35 13.04
CA CYS A 122 -13.28 0.93 13.56
C CYS A 122 -14.44 0.01 13.16
N VAL A 123 -15.00 -0.70 14.13
CA VAL A 123 -16.16 -1.56 13.91
C VAL A 123 -17.39 -0.67 14.00
N LYS A 124 -18.24 -0.70 12.97
CA LYS A 124 -19.56 -0.07 13.05
C LYS A 124 -20.30 -0.68 14.25
N PRO A 125 -20.91 0.13 15.15
CA PRO A 125 -21.68 -0.41 16.25
C PRO A 125 -22.81 -1.32 15.76
N GLU A 126 -22.95 -2.46 16.40
CA GLU A 126 -24.12 -3.32 16.22
C GLU A 126 -25.29 -2.76 17.04
N TYR A 127 -26.53 -3.01 16.59
CA TYR A 127 -27.76 -2.61 17.31
C TYR A 127 -27.86 -1.11 17.65
N ALA A 128 -27.63 -0.22 16.67
CA ALA A 128 -27.98 1.19 16.84
C ALA A 128 -29.50 1.36 16.91
N THR A 129 -30.03 1.67 18.10
CA THR A 129 -31.43 2.04 18.31
C THR A 129 -31.54 3.55 18.49
N TYR A 130 -32.63 4.13 18.00
CA TYR A 130 -32.95 5.52 18.25
C TYR A 130 -34.32 5.64 18.91
N SER A 131 -34.43 6.57 19.86
CA SER A 131 -35.72 6.99 20.42
C SER A 131 -35.94 8.47 20.12
N LYS A 132 -37.16 8.81 19.72
CA LYS A 132 -37.61 10.18 19.50
C LYS A 132 -38.53 10.57 20.64
N THR A 133 -38.20 11.65 21.35
CA THR A 133 -39.06 12.21 22.39
C THR A 133 -39.60 13.56 21.92
N THR A 134 -40.91 13.71 21.92
CA THR A 134 -41.58 14.97 21.58
C THR A 134 -42.41 15.44 22.76
N SER A 135 -42.35 16.72 23.11
CA SER A 135 -43.16 17.29 24.19
C SER A 135 -44.66 17.29 23.89
N SER A 136 -45.05 17.20 22.62
CA SER A 136 -46.45 17.04 22.19
C SER A 136 -46.54 16.55 20.75
N VAL A 137 -47.72 16.07 20.33
CA VAL A 137 -48.00 15.57 18.98
C VAL A 137 -47.84 16.63 17.88
N ASN A 138 -47.90 17.91 18.26
CA ASN A 138 -47.79 19.06 17.35
C ASN A 138 -46.43 19.77 17.46
N SER A 139 -45.50 19.22 18.25
CA SER A 139 -44.19 19.82 18.45
C SER A 139 -43.35 19.74 17.17
N SER A 140 -42.85 20.88 16.71
CA SER A 140 -41.89 20.96 15.60
C SER A 140 -40.46 20.61 16.04
N VAL A 141 -40.24 20.45 17.34
CA VAL A 141 -38.94 20.10 17.95
C VAL A 141 -39.06 18.76 18.66
N PHE A 142 -38.01 17.95 18.55
CA PHE A 142 -37.91 16.65 19.20
C PHE A 142 -36.48 16.42 19.66
N ASP A 143 -36.35 15.65 20.73
CA ASP A 143 -35.08 15.10 21.16
C ASP A 143 -34.91 13.72 20.52
N ALA A 144 -33.70 13.45 20.05
CA ALA A 144 -33.30 12.12 19.58
C ALA A 144 -32.22 11.58 20.49
N THR A 145 -32.43 10.37 21.01
CA THR A 145 -31.39 9.62 21.71
C THR A 145 -31.00 8.44 20.82
N VAL A 146 -29.72 8.31 20.52
CA VAL A 146 -29.16 7.16 19.81
C VAL A 146 -28.35 6.36 20.82
N THR A 147 -28.60 5.06 20.90
CA THR A 147 -27.85 4.11 21.73
C THR A 147 -27.38 2.97 20.85
N TRP A 148 -26.20 2.45 21.15
CA TRP A 148 -25.63 1.30 20.45
C TRP A 148 -24.87 0.42 21.43
N GLU A 149 -24.68 -0.85 21.09
CA GLU A 149 -23.81 -1.73 21.87
C GLU A 149 -22.35 -1.47 21.48
N ASN A 150 -21.51 -1.16 22.47
CA ASN A 150 -20.08 -1.03 22.26
C ASN A 150 -19.44 -2.42 22.22
N ASP A 151 -18.64 -2.69 21.19
CA ASP A 151 -17.78 -3.87 21.11
C ASP A 151 -16.59 -3.82 22.11
N GLY A 152 -16.44 -2.71 22.84
CA GLY A 152 -15.36 -2.46 23.79
C GLY A 152 -14.02 -2.14 23.15
N VAL A 153 -13.95 -1.99 21.82
CA VAL A 153 -12.71 -1.81 21.04
C VAL A 153 -12.76 -0.54 20.18
N SER A 154 -13.94 -0.17 19.68
CA SER A 154 -14.12 0.95 18.77
C SER A 154 -14.33 2.27 19.52
N ALA A 155 -13.51 3.28 19.20
CA ALA A 155 -13.79 4.66 19.60
C ALA A 155 -14.86 5.22 18.67
N TYR A 156 -16.05 5.50 19.21
CA TYR A 156 -17.13 6.14 18.47
C TYR A 156 -16.94 7.67 18.49
N GLU A 157 -17.21 8.32 17.36
CA GLU A 157 -17.28 9.77 17.27
C GLU A 157 -18.69 10.13 16.80
N THR A 158 -19.42 10.91 17.59
CA THR A 158 -20.70 11.49 17.16
C THR A 158 -20.39 12.76 16.38
N VAL A 159 -20.65 12.75 15.07
CA VAL A 159 -20.59 13.97 14.23
C VAL A 159 -21.92 14.69 14.25
#